data_AF-A0A938N8R3-F1
#
_entry.id   AF-A0A938N8R3-F1
#
_cell.length_a   1.000
_cell.length_b   1.000
_cell.length_c   1.000
_cell.angle_alpha   90.00
_cell.angle_beta   90.00
_cell.angle_gamma   90.00
#
_symmetry.space_group_name_H-M   'P 1'
#
loop_
_entity.id
_entity.type
_entity.pdbx_description
1 polymer ?
#
loop_
_entity_poly.entity_id
_entity_poly.type
_entity_poly.pdbx_seq_one_letter_code
_entity_poly.pdbx_strand_id
1 'polypeptide(L)'
;MRNEWDGVRRMVQVAVAAVVLCLSASVRAQCPGDITGNGLVNGADLGLVLAAWASDGTDEPGSDVNQDGIVNGADLAYVLGAWGPCVTTPAWAT
;
A
#
# COMPACT_ATOMS: atom_id res chain seq x y z
N MET A 1 -28.69 29.17 7.51
CA MET A 1 -29.15 27.81 7.88
C MET A 1 -28.58 26.71 6.98
N ARG A 2 -28.74 26.70 5.65
CA ARG A 2 -28.17 25.60 4.81
C ARG A 2 -26.63 25.54 4.81
N ASN A 3 -25.99 26.70 4.86
CA ASN A 3 -24.53 26.87 4.76
C ASN A 3 -23.76 26.30 5.98
N GLU A 4 -24.43 26.24 7.14
CA GLU A 4 -23.82 25.79 8.40
C GLU A 4 -23.73 24.25 8.46
N TRP A 5 -24.70 23.56 7.86
CA TRP A 5 -24.71 22.10 7.75
C TRP A 5 -23.75 21.57 6.69
N ASP A 6 -23.42 22.36 5.67
CA ASP A 6 -22.43 22.01 4.66
C ASP A 6 -21.02 21.89 5.27
N GLY A 7 -20.71 22.72 6.28
CA GLY A 7 -19.46 22.64 7.05
C GLY A 7 -19.36 21.35 7.86
N VAL A 8 -20.45 20.99 8.56
CA VAL A 8 -20.51 19.76 9.37
C VAL A 8 -20.40 18.51 8.48
N ARG A 9 -21.07 18.49 7.33
CA ARG A 9 -21.00 17.39 6.36
C ARG A 9 -19.59 17.20 5.81
N ARG A 10 -18.90 18.29 5.48
CA ARG A 10 -17.50 18.25 5.05
C ARG A 10 -16.57 17.75 6.14
N MET A 11 -16.75 18.19 7.39
CA MET A 11 -15.95 17.71 8.52
C MET A 11 -16.14 16.21 8.75
N VAL A 12 -17.37 15.71 8.71
CA VAL A 12 -17.68 14.28 8.84
C VAL A 12 -17.10 13.49 7.66
N GLN A 13 -17.25 13.95 6.41
CA GLN A 13 -16.66 13.29 5.25
C GLN A 13 -15.13 13.24 5.31
N VAL A 14 -14.48 14.32 5.77
CA VAL A 14 -13.02 14.37 5.93
C VAL A 14 -12.56 13.42 7.05
N ALA A 15 -13.26 13.38 8.18
CA ALA A 15 -12.95 12.46 9.27
C ALA A 15 -13.14 11.00 8.86
N VAL A 16 -14.23 10.67 8.16
CA VAL A 16 -14.48 9.33 7.63
C VAL A 16 -13.40 8.93 6.62
N ALA A 17 -13.03 9.83 5.70
CA ALA A 17 -11.96 9.57 4.73
C ALA A 17 -10.59 9.35 5.41
N ALA A 18 -10.24 10.15 6.43
CA ALA A 18 -9.00 10.00 7.18
C ALA A 18 -8.94 8.67 7.96
N VAL A 19 -10.05 8.24 8.57
CA VAL A 19 -10.14 6.94 9.25
C VAL A 19 -10.00 5.78 8.27
N VAL A 20 -10.68 5.84 7.12
CA VAL A 20 -10.57 4.82 6.06
C VAL A 20 -9.14 4.75 5.50
N LEU A 21 -8.48 5.90 5.27
CA LEU A 21 -7.10 5.97 4.80
C LEU A 21 -6.10 5.35 5.79
N CYS A 22 -6.26 5.59 7.10
CA CYS A 22 -5.38 5.02 8.12
C CYS A 22 -5.50 3.51 8.23
N LEU A 23 -6.70 2.96 8.10
CA LEU A 23 -6.93 1.51 8.18
C LEU A 23 -6.28 0.77 7.00
N SER A 24 -6.36 1.31 5.78
CA SER A 24 -5.74 0.72 4.60
C SER A 24 -4.21 0.76 4.62
N ALA A 25 -3.61 1.78 5.23
CA ALA A 25 -2.15 1.87 5.38
C ALA A 25 -1.58 0.77 6.28
N SER A 26 -2.32 0.39 7.33
CA SER A 26 -1.92 -0.66 8.29
C SER A 26 -1.80 -2.05 7.65
N VAL A 27 -2.68 -2.37 6.68
CA VAL A 27 -2.69 -3.65 5.97
C VAL A 27 -1.43 -3.82 5.09
N ARG A 28 -1.01 -2.77 4.38
CA ARG A 28 0.21 -2.84 3.52
C ARG A 28 1.51 -2.97 4.32
N ALA A 29 1.56 -2.41 5.53
CA ALA A 29 2.74 -2.51 6.39
C ALA A 29 3.07 -3.96 6.81
N GLN A 30 2.08 -4.86 6.79
CA GLN A 30 2.29 -6.27 7.16
C GLN A 30 2.81 -7.13 6.00
N CYS A 31 2.71 -6.66 4.75
CA CYS A 31 3.14 -7.39 3.57
C CYS A 31 3.70 -6.45 2.49
N PRO A 32 4.97 -6.05 2.59
CA PRO A 32 5.59 -5.14 1.63
C PRO A 32 5.52 -5.65 0.17
N GLY A 33 5.50 -6.96 -0.05
CA GLY A 33 5.42 -7.58 -1.37
C GLY A 33 4.02 -7.65 -2.00
N ASP A 34 2.93 -7.34 -1.27
CA ASP A 34 1.56 -7.31 -1.80
C ASP A 34 1.23 -5.90 -2.30
N ILE A 35 1.78 -5.57 -3.47
CA ILE A 35 1.72 -4.24 -4.08
C ILE A 35 0.29 -3.96 -4.59
N THR A 36 -0.40 -5.00 -5.05
CA THR A 36 -1.79 -4.91 -5.51
C THR A 36 -2.81 -4.81 -4.37
N GLY A 37 -2.42 -5.15 -3.13
CA GLY A 37 -3.26 -5.07 -1.94
C GLY A 37 -4.38 -6.11 -1.92
N ASN A 38 -4.18 -7.27 -2.56
CA ASN A 38 -5.20 -8.30 -2.71
C ASN A 38 -5.06 -9.47 -1.73
N GLY A 39 -4.07 -9.43 -0.83
CA GLY A 39 -3.76 -10.48 0.13
C GLY A 39 -2.91 -11.64 -0.43
N LEU A 40 -2.36 -11.50 -1.64
CA LEU A 40 -1.50 -12.49 -2.29
C LEU A 40 -0.32 -11.80 -2.95
N VAL A 41 0.89 -12.27 -2.67
CA VAL A 41 2.09 -11.91 -3.41
C VAL A 41 2.25 -12.88 -4.57
N ASN A 42 2.04 -12.41 -5.80
CA ASN A 42 2.08 -13.25 -6.99
C ASN A 42 2.61 -12.51 -8.24
N GLY A 43 2.38 -13.09 -9.41
CA GLY A 43 2.83 -12.53 -10.68
C GLY A 43 2.30 -11.12 -10.99
N ALA A 44 1.16 -10.72 -10.41
CA ALA A 44 0.63 -9.37 -10.55
C ALA A 44 1.53 -8.35 -9.85
N ASP A 45 1.94 -8.61 -8.61
CA ASP A 45 2.84 -7.73 -7.83
C ASP A 45 4.23 -7.68 -8.48
N LEU A 46 4.74 -8.84 -8.91
CA LEU A 46 5.97 -8.91 -9.69
C LEU A 46 5.91 -8.08 -10.97
N GLY A 47 4.77 -8.11 -11.67
CA GLY A 47 4.55 -7.33 -12.89
C GLY A 47 4.67 -5.83 -12.64
N LEU A 48 4.23 -5.34 -11.48
CA LEU A 48 4.35 -3.93 -11.09
C LEU A 48 5.81 -3.53 -10.83
N VAL A 49 6.60 -4.36 -10.14
CA VAL A 49 8.05 -4.11 -9.96
C VAL A 49 8.78 -4.06 -11.30
N LEU A 50 8.46 -4.98 -12.21
CA LEU A 50 9.09 -5.01 -13.53
C LEU A 50 8.65 -3.87 -14.44
N ALA A 51 7.41 -3.38 -14.30
CA ALA A 51 6.92 -2.22 -15.02
C ALA A 51 7.64 -0.93 -14.58
N ALA A 52 8.00 -0.84 -13.30
CA ALA A 52 8.71 0.28 -12.69
C ALA A 52 10.25 0.12 -12.71
N TRP A 53 10.79 -0.84 -13.46
CA TRP A 53 12.21 -1.19 -13.35
C TRP A 53 13.14 -0.01 -13.62
N ALA A 54 14.12 0.20 -12.73
CA ALA A 54 15.08 1.30 -12.76
C ALA A 54 14.46 2.71 -12.72
N SER A 55 13.22 2.84 -12.23
CA SER A 55 12.59 4.13 -11.96
C SER A 55 12.96 4.67 -10.57
N ASP A 56 12.61 5.93 -10.31
CA ASP A 56 12.60 6.46 -8.95
C ASP A 56 11.50 5.73 -8.16
N GLY A 57 11.74 5.47 -6.88
CA GLY A 57 10.79 4.77 -6.01
C GLY A 57 9.46 5.51 -5.78
N THR A 58 9.38 6.78 -6.19
CA THR A 58 8.15 7.59 -6.15
C THR A 58 7.31 7.53 -7.43
N ASP A 59 7.85 6.99 -8.53
CA ASP A 59 7.17 6.96 -9.83
C ASP A 59 5.98 5.97 -9.83
N GLU A 60 6.17 4.79 -9.23
CA GLU A 60 5.14 3.76 -9.10
C GLU A 60 4.92 3.39 -7.62
N PRO A 61 3.76 3.73 -7.03
CA PRO A 61 3.53 3.51 -5.61
C PRO A 61 3.64 2.04 -5.20
N GLY A 62 4.64 1.73 -4.36
CA GLY A 62 4.82 0.40 -3.77
C GLY A 62 5.72 -0.54 -4.59
N SER A 63 6.25 -0.13 -5.75
CA SER A 63 7.25 -0.93 -6.47
C SER A 63 8.67 -0.82 -5.88
N ASP A 64 8.98 0.29 -5.21
CA ASP A 64 10.14 0.40 -4.30
C ASP A 64 9.73 -0.18 -2.95
N VAL A 65 9.95 -1.49 -2.83
CA VAL A 65 9.49 -2.32 -1.72
C VAL A 65 10.42 -2.15 -0.52
N ASN A 66 11.72 -1.97 -0.76
CA ASN A 66 12.71 -1.81 0.29
C ASN A 66 12.91 -0.33 0.72
N GLN A 67 12.29 0.61 0.00
CA GLN A 67 12.32 2.05 0.26
C GLN A 67 13.72 2.66 0.16
N ASP A 68 14.57 2.14 -0.74
CA ASP A 68 15.91 2.67 -0.99
C ASP A 68 15.97 3.78 -2.04
N GLY A 69 14.82 4.07 -2.68
CA GLY A 69 14.64 5.14 -3.65
C GLY A 69 14.80 4.70 -5.10
N ILE A 70 15.12 3.43 -5.39
CA ILE A 70 15.25 2.93 -6.77
C ILE A 70 14.69 1.52 -6.92
N VAL A 71 13.80 1.33 -7.88
CA VAL A 71 13.22 0.01 -8.15
C VAL A 71 14.23 -0.89 -8.86
N ASN A 72 14.71 -1.93 -8.17
CA ASN A 72 15.77 -2.79 -8.69
C ASN A 72 15.65 -4.26 -8.24
N GLY A 73 16.75 -5.02 -8.39
CA GLY A 73 16.80 -6.43 -8.00
C GLY A 73 16.56 -6.67 -6.50
N ALA A 74 16.80 -5.68 -5.65
CA ALA A 74 16.48 -5.75 -4.23
C ALA A 74 14.97 -5.83 -4.00
N ASP A 75 14.17 -4.98 -4.63
CA ASP A 75 12.70 -5.00 -4.54
C ASP A 75 12.11 -6.29 -5.10
N LEU A 76 12.67 -6.75 -6.22
CA LEU A 76 12.33 -8.04 -6.80
C LEU A 76 12.57 -9.19 -5.79
N ALA A 77 13.69 -9.16 -5.06
CA ALA A 77 13.99 -10.16 -4.04
C ALA A 77 12.98 -10.13 -2.88
N TYR A 78 12.49 -8.96 -2.48
CA TYR A 78 11.40 -8.85 -1.49
C TYR A 78 10.11 -9.51 -1.97
N VAL A 79 9.68 -9.25 -3.21
CA VAL A 79 8.47 -9.87 -3.80
C VAL A 79 8.62 -11.39 -3.88
N LEU A 80 9.76 -11.88 -4.39
CA LEU A 80 10.00 -13.33 -4.50
C LEU A 80 10.15 -14.02 -3.14
N GLY A 81 10.72 -13.33 -2.15
CA GLY A 81 10.85 -13.83 -0.78
C GLY A 81 9.50 -13.93 -0.05
N ALA A 82 8.51 -13.14 -0.44
CA ALA A 82 7.18 -13.11 0.15
C ALA A 82 6.12 -13.90 -0.66
N TRP A 83 6.53 -14.66 -1.68
CA TRP A 83 5.62 -15.30 -2.62
C TRP A 83 4.54 -16.18 -1.96
N GLY A 84 3.29 -16.02 -2.38
CA GLY A 84 2.14 -16.74 -1.86
C GLY A 84 1.21 -15.86 -1.01
N PRO A 85 0.42 -16.46 -0.12
CA PRO A 85 -0.53 -15.70 0.71
C PRO A 85 0.16 -14.70 1.62
N CYS A 86 -0.33 -13.45 1.57
CA CYS A 86 -0.04 -12.45 2.56
C CYS A 86 -1.11 -12.55 3.67
N VAL A 87 -0.70 -12.97 4.87
CA VAL A 87 -1.57 -12.94 6.04
C VAL A 87 -1.32 -11.63 6.77
N THR A 88 -2.25 -10.69 6.68
CA THR A 88 -2.25 -9.52 7.54
C THR A 88 -2.64 -9.95 8.94
N THR A 89 -1.65 -10.16 9.81
CA THR A 89 -1.92 -10.29 11.24
C THR A 89 -2.53 -8.97 11.72
N PRO A 90 -3.70 -9.01 12.37
CA PRO A 90 -4.31 -7.79 12.90
C PRO A 90 -3.31 -7.05 13.81
N ALA A 91 -3.32 -5.72 13.81
CA ALA A 91 -2.38 -4.91 14.60
C ALA A 91 -2.43 -5.13 16.13
N TRP A 92 -3.43 -5.87 16.63
CA TRP A 92 -3.51 -6.30 18.04
C TRP A 92 -2.79 -7.64 18.30
N ALA A 93 -2.36 -8.35 17.25
CA ALA A 93 -1.77 -9.68 17.29
C ALA A 93 -0.25 -9.69 17.02
N THR A 94 0.40 -8.52 17.00
CA THR A 94 1.85 -8.30 16.85
C THR A 94 2.37 -7.38 17.95
#